data_AF-A0AA35J533-F1
#
_entry.id   AF-A0AA35J533-F1
#
_cell.length_a   1.000
_cell.length_b   1.000
_cell.length_c   1.000
_cell.angle_alpha   90.00
_cell.angle_beta   90.00
_cell.angle_gamma   90.00
#
_symmetry.space_group_name_H-M   'P 1'
#
loop_
_entity.id
_entity.type
_entity.pdbx_description
1 polymer ?
#
loop_
_entity_poly.entity_id
_entity_poly.type
_entity_poly.pdbx_seq_one_letter_code
_entity_poly.pdbx_strand_id
1 'polypeptide(L)'
;MSGKSSDHSVLRKWNSCAHELAVPSEVPEHAITKLHIYDFDNTLFATPGPTEQLYTRELLGKLTSSELPNGGWWNEPEFLQAAIEISRSKPRRFSWNEEIVKLAEGSYRAKDTLSIVLTGREEGKFHELIQCALQTVRSHKECSPDEFRFNAVCLKKTGISKYTSEYKKELMHDFLEHYPSLRELTIYDDRVHQIDAFKSFFNSLDLPRLQWFAIPVPPFTKPLPKEQELELVMEMVRKNNNRVINSSQNFDLAWTPKQTGFILTVASHRLLSIEAMKLFRKRRGRNHKNFAGRAFKPKLYEYPMYIPCAEPGNTIPVLETVKIWSNNDTSTLDSEEKVQSALKKFHQQQPGKCMVRFQVTDIAIIPSPHYNKKKPLEVYFKATPEPSRYTFSLFPEFIVMGHSYNNNAIEDLDEVTDRLRNSKRAIRWTPLDNAVPIKTFFGQYAKLASVPYPND
;
A
#
# COMPACT_ATOMS: atom_id res chain seq x y z
N MET A 1 43.59 26.04 32.08
CA MET A 1 42.68 24.88 32.04
C MET A 1 42.09 24.81 30.66
N SER A 2 42.58 23.88 29.84
CA SER A 2 42.10 23.66 28.46
C SER A 2 40.68 23.09 28.53
N GLY A 3 39.71 23.79 27.93
CA GLY A 3 38.33 23.33 27.85
C GLY A 3 38.28 22.04 27.04
N LYS A 4 37.94 20.92 27.69
CA LYS A 4 37.49 19.73 26.98
C LYS A 4 36.27 20.14 26.15
N SER A 5 36.37 20.10 24.83
CA SER A 5 35.19 20.22 23.98
C SER A 5 34.20 19.14 24.42
N SER A 6 32.92 19.49 24.63
CA SER A 6 31.87 18.48 24.67
C SER A 6 31.89 17.80 23.30
N ASP A 7 32.29 16.53 23.29
CA ASP A 7 32.34 15.79 22.05
C ASP A 7 31.06 14.97 22.01
N HIS A 8 30.05 15.53 21.32
CA HIS A 8 28.84 14.82 20.90
C HIS A 8 29.16 13.74 19.86
N SER A 9 30.18 12.92 20.13
CA SER A 9 30.79 11.96 19.22
C SER A 9 29.79 10.89 18.79
N VAL A 10 28.81 10.56 19.63
CA VAL A 10 27.70 9.66 19.29
C VAL A 10 26.89 10.17 18.08
N LEU A 11 26.72 11.49 17.92
CA LEU A 11 26.07 12.05 16.72
C LEU A 11 26.91 11.76 15.47
N ARG A 12 28.23 11.95 15.55
CA ARG A 12 29.16 11.66 14.43
C ARG A 12 29.22 10.17 14.11
N LYS A 13 29.21 9.32 15.15
CA LYS A 13 29.22 7.86 15.02
C LYS A 13 28.04 7.37 14.19
N TRP A 14 26.84 7.88 14.47
CA TRP A 14 25.60 7.35 13.88
C TRP A 14 25.11 8.12 12.66
N ASN A 15 25.53 9.37 12.48
CA ASN A 15 25.13 10.15 11.32
C ASN A 15 25.64 9.55 10.00
N SER A 16 24.78 9.57 9.01
CA SER A 16 24.99 9.03 7.66
C SER A 16 25.05 10.14 6.59
N CYS A 17 24.57 11.35 6.89
CA CYS A 17 24.53 12.48 5.96
C CYS A 17 25.41 13.63 6.48
N ALA A 18 26.67 13.71 6.03
CA ALA A 18 27.65 14.65 6.60
C ALA A 18 27.21 16.13 6.53
N HIS A 19 26.53 16.53 5.45
CA HIS A 19 26.00 17.89 5.26
C HIS A 19 24.77 18.22 6.12
N GLU A 20 24.15 17.20 6.71
CA GLU A 20 22.96 17.33 7.56
C GLU A 20 23.30 17.27 9.05
N LEU A 21 24.54 16.95 9.41
CA LEU A 21 24.99 16.88 10.80
C LEU A 21 25.00 18.28 11.44
N ALA A 22 24.22 18.46 12.51
CA ALA A 22 24.18 19.69 13.28
C ALA A 22 24.53 19.42 14.75
N VAL A 23 25.82 19.37 15.05
CA VAL A 23 26.34 19.17 16.41
C VAL A 23 26.07 20.44 17.25
N PRO A 24 25.41 20.34 18.41
CA PRO A 24 25.13 21.50 19.26
C PRO A 24 26.37 21.87 20.11
N SER A 25 27.45 22.32 19.47
CA SER A 25 28.76 22.56 20.11
C SER A 25 28.76 23.56 21.27
N GLU A 26 27.73 24.39 21.38
CA GLU A 26 27.56 25.37 22.47
C GLU A 26 26.86 24.77 23.71
N VAL A 27 26.24 23.59 23.58
CA VAL A 27 25.51 22.93 24.64
C VAL A 27 26.36 21.76 25.16
N PRO A 28 26.73 21.72 26.44
CA PRO A 28 27.49 20.58 26.95
C PRO A 28 26.61 19.33 27.03
N GLU A 29 27.22 18.14 26.90
CA GLU A 29 26.50 16.84 26.90
C GLU A 29 25.55 16.65 28.09
N HIS A 30 25.93 17.10 29.28
CA HIS A 30 25.11 16.99 30.49
C HIS A 30 23.89 17.93 30.51
N ALA A 31 23.83 18.92 29.61
CA ALA A 31 22.66 19.78 29.43
C ALA A 31 21.62 19.18 28.47
N ILE A 32 21.97 18.11 27.74
CA ILE A 32 21.02 17.34 26.95
C ILE A 32 20.20 16.47 27.90
N THR A 33 18.89 16.71 27.93
CA THR A 33 17.96 15.96 28.78
C THR A 33 16.89 15.22 27.98
N LYS A 34 16.77 15.47 26.68
CA LYS A 34 15.75 14.83 25.83
C LYS A 34 16.31 14.33 24.51
N LEU A 35 15.79 13.19 24.03
CA LEU A 35 16.08 12.64 22.71
C LEU A 35 14.77 12.37 21.99
N HIS A 36 14.54 13.08 20.88
CA HIS A 36 13.41 12.89 20.00
C HIS A 36 13.86 12.23 18.69
N ILE A 37 13.23 11.13 18.35
CA ILE A 37 13.58 10.27 17.21
C ILE A 37 12.40 10.22 16.26
N TYR A 38 12.63 10.53 15.00
CA TYR A 38 11.61 10.54 13.95
C TYR A 38 11.95 9.51 12.88
N ASP A 39 11.09 8.52 12.68
CA ASP A 39 11.20 7.63 11.51
C ASP A 39 11.04 8.43 10.21
N PHE A 40 11.67 7.96 9.14
CA PHE A 40 11.60 8.65 7.85
C PHE A 40 10.39 8.20 7.02
N ASP A 41 10.36 6.91 6.65
CA ASP A 41 9.40 6.35 5.71
C ASP A 41 7.99 6.36 6.31
N ASN A 42 7.07 7.06 5.65
CA ASN A 42 5.65 7.23 6.03
C ASN A 42 5.39 7.91 7.38
N THR A 43 6.44 8.35 8.08
CA THR A 43 6.35 9.14 9.30
C THR A 43 6.62 10.61 8.99
N LEU A 44 7.83 10.93 8.50
CA LEU A 44 8.19 12.27 8.01
C LEU A 44 7.83 12.44 6.53
N PHE A 45 8.22 11.48 5.70
CA PHE A 45 8.13 11.57 4.24
C PHE A 45 7.15 10.52 3.69
N ALA A 46 6.35 10.91 2.68
CA ALA A 46 5.44 10.03 1.97
C ALA A 46 6.15 9.12 0.99
N THR A 47 6.90 8.16 1.53
CA THR A 47 7.48 7.10 0.72
C THR A 47 6.37 6.28 0.05
N PRO A 48 6.48 5.99 -1.25
CA PRO A 48 5.47 5.21 -1.94
C PRO A 48 5.55 3.74 -1.52
N GLY A 49 4.43 3.22 -1.04
CA GLY A 49 4.18 1.78 -1.00
C GLY A 49 3.59 1.30 -2.34
N PRO A 50 3.63 -0.02 -2.61
CA PRO A 50 3.01 -0.59 -3.79
C PRO A 50 1.50 -0.36 -3.81
N THR A 51 0.96 0.00 -4.97
CA THR A 51 -0.47 0.11 -5.21
C THR A 51 -1.07 -1.29 -5.28
N GLU A 52 -1.65 -1.77 -4.17
CA GLU A 52 -2.16 -3.15 -4.02
C GLU A 52 -3.13 -3.58 -5.13
N GLN A 53 -3.85 -2.64 -5.74
CA GLN A 53 -4.79 -2.93 -6.84
C GLN A 53 -4.08 -3.28 -8.16
N LEU A 54 -2.79 -2.98 -8.31
CA LEU A 54 -2.00 -3.32 -9.50
C LEU A 54 -1.48 -4.75 -9.49
N TYR A 55 -1.34 -5.36 -8.31
CA TYR A 55 -0.62 -6.62 -8.17
C TYR A 55 -1.52 -7.72 -7.61
N THR A 56 -1.26 -8.96 -8.02
CA THR A 56 -1.77 -10.13 -7.28
C THR A 56 -1.13 -10.17 -5.90
N ARG A 57 -1.79 -10.84 -4.95
CA ARG A 57 -1.29 -10.95 -3.57
C ARG A 57 0.07 -11.63 -3.49
N GLU A 58 0.30 -12.62 -4.34
CA GLU A 58 1.59 -13.31 -4.44
C GLU A 58 2.70 -12.37 -4.93
N LEU A 59 2.48 -11.67 -6.04
CA LEU A 59 3.47 -10.73 -6.56
C LEU A 59 3.74 -9.63 -5.52
N LEU A 60 2.70 -9.05 -4.92
CA LEU A 60 2.84 -8.06 -3.86
C LEU A 60 3.72 -8.56 -2.69
N GLY A 61 3.51 -9.81 -2.27
CA GLY A 61 4.32 -10.48 -1.26
C GLY A 61 5.79 -10.61 -1.68
N LYS A 62 6.06 -11.03 -2.93
CA LYS A 62 7.41 -11.08 -3.49
C LYS A 62 8.07 -9.71 -3.56
N LEU A 63 7.37 -8.70 -4.09
CA LEU A 63 7.89 -7.33 -4.25
C LEU A 63 8.26 -6.71 -2.91
N THR A 64 7.50 -6.98 -1.84
CA THR A 64 7.74 -6.40 -0.50
C THR A 64 8.62 -7.26 0.40
N SER A 65 8.97 -8.46 -0.04
CA SER A 65 9.85 -9.39 0.66
C SER A 65 11.31 -8.96 0.54
N SER A 66 12.08 -9.16 1.61
CA SER A 66 13.54 -9.03 1.60
C SER A 66 14.27 -10.25 1.01
N GLU A 67 13.54 -11.27 0.56
CA GLU A 67 14.10 -12.51 0.00
C GLU A 67 14.58 -12.35 -1.45
N LEU A 68 14.10 -11.30 -2.15
CA LEU A 68 14.63 -10.99 -3.48
C LEU A 68 16.11 -10.60 -3.35
N PRO A 69 17.01 -11.06 -4.24
CA PRO A 69 18.42 -10.68 -4.25
C PRO A 69 18.72 -9.18 -4.18
N ASN A 70 17.82 -8.35 -4.70
CA ASN A 70 17.94 -6.90 -4.61
C ASN A 70 17.37 -6.30 -3.30
N GLY A 71 16.69 -7.12 -2.50
CA GLY A 71 16.06 -6.79 -1.22
C GLY A 71 14.61 -6.34 -1.35
N GLY A 72 14.03 -6.33 -2.56
CA GLY A 72 12.67 -5.91 -2.82
C GLY A 72 12.43 -4.40 -2.70
N TRP A 73 11.16 -4.01 -2.71
CA TRP A 73 10.65 -2.65 -2.85
C TRP A 73 11.33 -1.62 -1.94
N TRP A 74 11.48 -1.95 -0.65
CA TRP A 74 12.02 -1.04 0.35
C TRP A 74 13.56 -0.98 0.33
N ASN A 75 14.23 -1.78 -0.50
CA ASN A 75 15.69 -1.76 -0.66
C ASN A 75 16.13 -1.24 -2.03
N GLU A 76 15.19 -0.96 -2.94
CA GLU A 76 15.46 -0.35 -4.24
C GLU A 76 15.36 1.19 -4.16
N PRO A 77 16.46 1.92 -4.42
CA PRO A 77 16.51 3.38 -4.35
C PRO A 77 15.53 4.10 -5.27
N GLU A 78 15.21 3.50 -6.42
CA GLU A 78 14.49 4.14 -7.52
C GLU A 78 13.06 4.54 -7.14
N PHE A 79 12.40 3.77 -6.26
CA PHE A 79 11.05 4.13 -5.77
C PHE A 79 11.07 5.40 -4.91
N LEU A 80 12.06 5.53 -4.02
CA LEU A 80 12.21 6.74 -3.20
C LEU A 80 12.65 7.91 -4.07
N GLN A 81 13.57 7.69 -5.01
CA GLN A 81 14.04 8.72 -5.94
C GLN A 81 12.88 9.30 -6.77
N ALA A 82 12.00 8.44 -7.32
CA ALA A 82 10.81 8.88 -8.04
C ALA A 82 9.89 9.76 -7.18
N ALA A 83 9.69 9.40 -5.91
CA ALA A 83 8.88 10.20 -4.99
C ALA A 83 9.51 11.56 -4.66
N ILE A 84 10.84 11.61 -4.48
CA ILE A 84 11.57 12.86 -4.27
C ILE A 84 11.44 13.76 -5.51
N GLU A 85 11.56 13.20 -6.71
CA GLU A 85 11.42 13.96 -7.96
C GLU A 85 10.02 14.56 -8.11
N ILE A 86 8.98 13.77 -7.83
CA ILE A 86 7.60 14.29 -7.79
C ILE A 86 7.49 15.42 -6.77
N SER A 87 8.08 15.26 -5.59
CA SER A 87 8.04 16.25 -4.51
C SER A 87 8.60 17.61 -4.92
N ARG A 88 9.63 17.67 -5.77
CA ARG A 88 10.24 18.93 -6.24
C ARG A 88 9.24 19.88 -6.90
N SER A 89 8.24 19.31 -7.58
CA SER A 89 7.23 20.06 -8.32
C SER A 89 5.94 20.31 -7.54
N LYS A 90 5.82 19.80 -6.31
CA LYS A 90 4.58 19.81 -5.53
C LYS A 90 4.72 20.70 -4.28
N PRO A 91 3.60 21.18 -3.71
CA PRO A 91 3.62 21.78 -2.39
C PRO A 91 4.16 20.79 -1.37
N ARG A 92 4.94 21.27 -0.40
CA ARG A 92 5.60 20.44 0.62
C ARG A 92 4.68 19.44 1.32
N ARG A 93 3.50 19.89 1.75
CA ARG A 93 2.43 19.07 2.36
C ARG A 93 1.95 17.89 1.51
N PHE A 94 2.34 17.82 0.24
CA PHE A 94 2.08 16.65 -0.60
C PHE A 94 2.93 15.46 -0.16
N SER A 95 4.21 15.70 0.13
CA SER A 95 5.21 14.65 0.39
C SER A 95 5.71 14.63 1.83
N TRP A 96 5.44 15.67 2.62
CA TRP A 96 5.88 15.74 4.02
C TRP A 96 4.69 15.85 4.98
N ASN A 97 4.79 15.12 6.08
CA ASN A 97 3.81 15.16 7.15
C ASN A 97 4.03 16.41 8.02
N GLU A 98 3.34 17.50 7.69
CA GLU A 98 3.50 18.81 8.32
C GLU A 98 3.34 18.79 9.85
N GLU A 99 2.48 17.92 10.39
CA GLU A 99 2.29 17.80 11.85
C GLU A 99 3.55 17.26 12.53
N ILE A 100 4.16 16.21 11.97
CA ILE A 100 5.38 15.62 12.51
C ILE A 100 6.59 16.50 12.26
N VAL A 101 6.67 17.17 11.10
CA VAL A 101 7.72 18.15 10.79
C VAL A 101 7.72 19.29 11.80
N LYS A 102 6.55 19.84 12.14
CA LYS A 102 6.42 20.91 13.13
C LYS A 102 6.86 20.46 14.53
N LEU A 103 6.58 19.21 14.90
CA LEU A 103 7.11 18.62 16.14
C LEU A 103 8.64 18.52 16.08
N ALA A 104 9.21 18.05 14.98
CA ALA A 104 10.66 17.94 14.80
C ALA A 104 11.38 19.30 14.84
N GLU A 105 10.80 20.34 14.24
CA GLU A 105 11.29 21.71 14.31
C GLU A 105 11.31 22.21 15.77
N GLY A 106 10.24 21.98 16.53
CA GLY A 106 10.18 22.33 17.95
C GLY A 106 11.28 21.63 18.76
N SER A 107 11.53 20.35 18.48
CA SER A 107 12.59 19.55 19.12
C SER A 107 13.98 20.06 18.78
N TYR A 108 14.23 20.44 17.52
CA TYR A 108 15.52 20.95 17.09
C TYR A 108 15.85 22.32 17.71
N ARG A 109 14.85 23.18 17.92
CA ARG A 109 15.02 24.49 18.58
C ARG A 109 15.31 24.41 20.07
N ALA A 110 14.86 23.34 20.74
CA ALA A 110 15.03 23.19 22.17
C ALA A 110 16.47 22.81 22.51
N LYS A 111 17.18 23.69 23.22
CA LYS A 111 18.62 23.53 23.50
C LYS A 111 18.97 22.28 24.31
N ASP A 112 18.03 21.77 25.10
CA ASP A 112 18.18 20.58 25.94
C ASP A 112 17.75 19.28 25.23
N THR A 113 17.37 19.36 23.95
CA THR A 113 16.77 18.27 23.19
C THR A 113 17.60 17.96 21.95
N LEU A 114 17.87 16.68 21.73
CA LEU A 114 18.39 16.18 20.45
C LEU A 114 17.23 15.71 19.58
N SER A 115 17.17 16.19 18.34
CA SER A 115 16.23 15.76 17.31
C SER A 115 16.98 14.97 16.25
N ILE A 116 16.64 13.71 16.03
CA ILE A 116 17.30 12.87 15.02
C ILE A 116 16.30 12.19 14.08
N VAL A 117 16.70 11.98 12.83
CA VAL A 117 16.00 11.07 11.90
C VAL A 117 16.59 9.68 12.06
N LEU A 118 15.75 8.65 12.18
CA LEU A 118 16.19 7.26 12.30
C LEU A 118 15.41 6.36 11.36
N THR A 119 16.07 5.81 10.33
CA THR A 119 15.41 4.95 9.33
C THR A 119 16.06 3.58 9.22
N GLY A 120 15.26 2.60 8.80
CA GLY A 120 15.74 1.26 8.44
C GLY A 120 16.38 1.15 7.07
N ARG A 121 16.40 2.23 6.27
CA ARG A 121 17.05 2.27 4.96
C ARG A 121 18.56 2.07 5.09
N GLU A 122 19.12 1.29 4.18
CA GLU A 122 20.56 0.98 4.16
C GLU A 122 21.37 2.22 3.78
N GLU A 123 22.38 2.56 4.60
CA GLU A 123 23.21 3.76 4.44
C GLU A 123 23.77 3.85 3.03
N GLY A 124 24.50 2.83 2.59
CA GLY A 124 25.21 2.83 1.30
C GLY A 124 24.33 2.94 0.05
N LYS A 125 23.00 2.87 0.18
CA LYS A 125 22.04 3.03 -0.91
C LYS A 125 21.22 4.30 -0.84
N PHE A 126 20.95 4.81 0.37
CA PHE A 126 19.91 5.81 0.58
C PHE A 126 20.40 7.13 1.17
N HIS A 127 21.64 7.22 1.66
CA HIS A 127 22.12 8.42 2.36
C HIS A 127 22.05 9.68 1.48
N GLU A 128 22.44 9.59 0.20
CA GLU A 128 22.35 10.70 -0.74
C GLU A 128 20.90 11.08 -1.08
N LEU A 129 20.01 10.09 -1.19
CA LEU A 129 18.59 10.33 -1.48
C LEU A 129 17.89 11.04 -0.32
N ILE A 130 18.12 10.61 0.91
CA ILE A 130 17.52 11.25 2.10
C ILE A 130 18.09 12.66 2.28
N GLN A 131 19.40 12.85 2.09
CA GLN A 131 20.01 14.17 2.06
C GLN A 131 19.38 15.06 0.98
N CYS A 132 19.23 14.54 -0.24
CA CYS A 132 18.59 15.24 -1.36
C CYS A 132 17.13 15.63 -1.05
N ALA A 133 16.36 14.75 -0.40
CA ALA A 133 14.99 15.02 0.01
C ALA A 133 14.92 16.21 0.99
N LEU A 134 15.76 16.20 2.03
CA LEU A 134 15.84 17.27 3.03
C LEU A 134 16.31 18.61 2.41
N GLN A 135 17.30 18.58 1.54
CA GLN A 135 17.79 19.78 0.85
C GLN A 135 16.75 20.36 -0.11
N THR A 136 16.08 19.49 -0.87
CA THR A 136 15.00 19.88 -1.78
C THR A 136 13.90 20.60 -1.02
N VAL A 137 13.40 20.02 0.09
CA VAL A 137 12.29 20.63 0.82
C VAL A 137 12.67 21.98 1.46
N ARG A 138 13.90 22.13 1.95
CA ARG A 138 14.40 23.39 2.51
C ARG A 138 14.62 24.49 1.47
N SER A 139 14.70 24.14 0.19
CA SER A 139 14.78 25.14 -0.89
C SER A 139 13.42 25.82 -1.18
N HIS A 140 12.31 25.31 -0.63
CA HIS A 140 11.02 25.96 -0.75
C HIS A 140 11.00 27.27 0.03
N LYS A 141 10.45 28.33 -0.58
CA LYS A 141 10.42 29.70 -0.03
C LYS A 141 9.75 29.84 1.34
N GLU A 142 8.85 28.92 1.68
CA GLU A 142 8.06 28.93 2.91
C GLU A 142 8.75 28.21 4.07
N CYS A 143 9.92 27.58 3.84
CA CYS A 143 10.64 26.82 4.85
C CYS A 143 11.34 27.73 5.86
N SER A 144 11.10 27.50 7.16
CA SER A 144 11.84 28.21 8.21
C SER A 144 13.32 27.72 8.26
N PRO A 145 14.26 28.50 8.81
CA PRO A 145 15.68 28.09 8.91
C PRO A 145 15.90 26.78 9.68
N ASP A 146 15.05 26.52 10.69
CA ASP A 146 15.12 25.38 11.60
C ASP A 146 14.28 24.19 11.13
N GLU A 147 13.40 24.42 10.16
CA GLU A 147 12.51 23.39 9.66
C GLU A 147 13.30 22.38 8.81
N PHE A 148 12.98 21.09 8.96
CA PHE A 148 13.76 19.97 8.38
C PHE A 148 15.24 20.00 8.78
N ARG A 149 15.55 20.54 9.96
CA ARG A 149 16.86 20.40 10.60
C ARG A 149 16.78 19.37 11.71
N PHE A 150 17.86 18.61 11.83
CA PHE A 150 18.04 17.54 12.81
C PHE A 150 19.49 17.59 13.26
N ASN A 151 19.78 17.13 14.47
CA ASN A 151 21.14 17.01 14.96
C ASN A 151 21.91 15.90 14.25
N ALA A 152 21.22 14.84 13.82
CA ALA A 152 21.78 13.76 13.01
C ALA A 152 20.70 13.09 12.14
N VAL A 153 21.14 12.53 11.01
CA VAL A 153 20.33 11.66 10.14
C VAL A 153 20.97 10.28 10.13
N CYS A 154 20.29 9.29 10.70
CA CYS A 154 20.85 7.98 11.00
C CYS A 154 20.19 6.91 10.12
N LEU A 155 20.98 6.33 9.21
CA LEU A 155 20.57 5.23 8.33
C LEU A 155 21.20 3.91 8.81
N LYS A 156 20.56 2.78 8.51
CA LYS A 156 21.04 1.45 8.86
C LYS A 156 22.42 1.21 8.23
N LYS A 157 23.45 1.08 9.08
CA LYS A 157 24.82 0.79 8.66
C LYS A 157 24.99 -0.70 8.37
N THR A 158 25.60 -1.01 7.23
CA THR A 158 25.91 -2.40 6.84
C THR A 158 26.92 -2.98 7.85
N GLY A 159 26.66 -4.19 8.35
CA GLY A 159 27.56 -4.91 9.27
C GLY A 159 27.33 -4.70 10.76
N ILE A 160 26.47 -3.75 11.18
CA ILE A 160 26.13 -3.56 12.61
C ILE A 160 25.08 -4.59 13.06
N SER A 161 23.99 -4.74 12.31
CA SER A 161 23.00 -5.79 12.58
C SER A 161 22.26 -6.22 11.33
N LYS A 162 21.75 -7.46 11.37
CA LYS A 162 20.96 -8.01 10.27
C LYS A 162 19.57 -7.35 10.22
N TYR A 163 18.96 -7.14 11.38
CA TYR A 163 17.58 -6.66 11.50
C TYR A 163 17.51 -5.17 11.86
N THR A 164 16.61 -4.43 11.20
CA THR A 164 16.39 -2.99 11.46
C THR A 164 16.10 -2.67 12.92
N SER A 165 15.34 -3.52 13.61
CA SER A 165 15.01 -3.33 15.02
C SER A 165 16.22 -3.42 15.94
N GLU A 166 17.24 -4.21 15.58
CA GLU A 166 18.48 -4.32 16.37
C GLU A 166 19.33 -3.06 16.22
N TYR A 167 19.54 -2.62 14.97
CA TYR A 167 20.24 -1.36 14.67
C TYR A 167 19.62 -0.17 15.42
N LYS A 168 18.28 -0.03 15.37
CA LYS A 168 17.58 1.07 16.06
C LYS A 168 17.80 0.99 17.59
N LYS A 169 17.79 -0.21 18.18
CA LYS A 169 18.02 -0.41 19.62
C LYS A 169 19.45 -0.09 20.04
N GLU A 170 20.43 -0.55 19.28
CA GLU A 170 21.85 -0.29 19.54
C GLU A 170 22.16 1.21 19.48
N LEU A 171 21.61 1.91 18.48
CA LEU A 171 21.71 3.37 18.42
C LEU A 171 21.11 4.03 19.66
N MET A 172 19.89 3.65 20.06
CA MET A 172 19.27 4.24 21.26
C MET A 172 20.08 3.96 22.52
N HIS A 173 20.64 2.76 22.66
CA HIS A 173 21.50 2.39 23.77
C HIS A 173 22.75 3.29 23.85
N ASP A 174 23.45 3.48 22.74
CA ASP A 174 24.62 4.36 22.68
C ASP A 174 24.30 5.80 23.09
N PHE A 175 23.15 6.33 22.66
CA PHE A 175 22.74 7.68 23.06
C PHE A 175 22.42 7.77 24.56
N LEU A 176 21.79 6.74 25.13
CA LEU A 176 21.50 6.66 26.56
C LEU A 176 22.78 6.58 27.40
N GLU A 177 23.78 5.83 26.95
CA GLU A 177 25.08 5.75 27.61
C GLU A 177 25.87 7.06 27.49
N HIS A 178 25.86 7.68 26.30
CA HIS A 178 26.61 8.92 26.03
C HIS A 178 26.03 10.14 26.76
N TYR A 179 24.70 10.21 26.92
CA TYR A 179 24.03 11.34 27.57
C TYR A 179 23.46 10.93 28.94
N PRO A 180 24.26 10.94 30.02
CA PRO A 180 23.83 10.48 31.34
C PRO A 180 22.74 11.34 31.99
N SER A 181 22.49 12.53 31.45
CA SER A 181 21.43 13.45 31.91
C SER A 181 20.12 13.30 31.14
N LEU A 182 20.03 12.35 30.21
CA LEU A 182 18.81 12.06 29.47
C LEU A 182 17.69 11.60 30.42
N ARG A 183 16.56 12.29 30.39
CA ARG A 183 15.36 12.03 31.20
C ARG A 183 14.15 11.70 30.34
N GLU A 184 14.17 12.04 29.06
CA GLU A 184 13.07 11.81 28.13
C GLU A 184 13.59 11.22 26.82
N LEU A 185 12.97 10.14 26.34
CA LEU A 185 13.18 9.60 25.00
C LEU A 185 11.83 9.40 24.30
N THR A 186 11.62 10.10 23.19
CA THR A 186 10.39 10.02 22.40
C THR A 186 10.72 9.51 21.00
N ILE A 187 10.04 8.46 20.53
CA ILE A 187 10.16 7.94 19.18
C ILE A 187 8.81 7.95 18.45
N TYR A 188 8.81 8.46 17.22
CA TYR A 188 7.67 8.51 16.31
C TYR A 188 7.90 7.55 15.14
N ASP A 189 7.00 6.59 14.94
CA ASP A 189 7.11 5.58 13.87
C ASP A 189 5.70 5.16 13.39
N ASP A 190 5.55 4.87 12.09
CA ASP A 190 4.27 4.49 11.47
C ASP A 190 3.92 3.01 11.68
N ARG A 191 4.93 2.18 11.96
CA ARG A 191 4.78 0.73 12.03
C ARG A 191 4.48 0.27 13.45
N VAL A 192 3.25 -0.19 13.66
CA VAL A 192 2.78 -0.72 14.97
C VAL A 192 3.72 -1.79 15.54
N HIS A 193 4.24 -2.70 14.70
CA HIS A 193 5.16 -3.74 15.18
C HIS A 193 6.52 -3.18 15.64
N GLN A 194 7.01 -2.07 15.06
CA GLN A 194 8.20 -1.38 15.54
C GLN A 194 7.91 -0.70 16.88
N ILE A 195 6.76 -0.02 17.00
CA ILE A 195 6.29 0.59 18.25
C ILE A 195 6.26 -0.44 19.39
N ASP A 196 5.70 -1.62 19.15
CA ASP A 196 5.64 -2.69 20.16
C ASP A 196 7.04 -3.24 20.52
N ALA A 197 7.94 -3.33 19.54
CA ALA A 197 9.33 -3.71 19.77
C ALA A 197 10.10 -2.65 20.59
N PHE A 198 9.83 -1.36 20.38
CA PHE A 198 10.42 -0.27 21.17
C PHE A 198 9.90 -0.27 22.60
N LYS A 199 8.59 -0.43 22.80
CA LYS A 199 7.99 -0.58 24.15
C LYS A 199 8.64 -1.73 24.91
N SER A 200 8.80 -2.87 24.25
CA SER A 200 9.45 -4.05 24.85
C SER A 200 10.91 -3.78 25.20
N PHE A 201 11.64 -3.07 24.35
CA PHE A 201 13.02 -2.64 24.61
C PHE A 201 13.09 -1.67 25.80
N PHE A 202 12.30 -0.61 25.83
CA PHE A 202 12.35 0.37 26.91
C PHE A 202 11.96 -0.22 28.27
N ASN A 203 10.98 -1.13 28.31
CA ASN A 203 10.64 -1.86 29.54
C ASN A 203 11.77 -2.77 30.05
N SER A 204 12.70 -3.15 29.18
CA SER A 204 13.85 -3.97 29.56
C SER A 204 15.04 -3.16 30.09
N LEU A 205 15.00 -1.82 29.98
CA LEU A 205 16.08 -0.95 30.45
C LEU A 205 15.96 -0.71 31.95
N ASP A 206 17.07 -0.84 32.68
CA ASP A 206 17.15 -0.49 34.10
C ASP A 206 17.50 1.00 34.29
N LEU A 207 16.63 1.88 33.79
CA LEU A 207 16.80 3.33 33.82
C LEU A 207 15.57 4.01 34.45
N PRO A 208 15.41 3.95 35.80
CA PRO A 208 14.19 4.39 36.47
C PRO A 208 13.91 5.90 36.37
N ARG A 209 14.89 6.70 35.95
CA ARG A 209 14.76 8.15 35.75
C ARG A 209 14.35 8.53 34.32
N LEU A 210 14.41 7.58 33.38
CA LEU A 210 14.07 7.80 31.99
C LEU A 210 12.57 7.64 31.77
N GLN A 211 11.91 8.72 31.36
CA GLN A 211 10.58 8.66 30.75
C GLN A 211 10.74 8.36 29.27
N TRP A 212 9.90 7.48 28.73
CA TRP A 212 9.95 7.14 27.31
C TRP A 212 8.55 7.10 26.69
N PHE A 213 8.49 7.46 25.41
CA PHE A 213 7.26 7.49 24.63
C PHE A 213 7.51 6.87 23.25
N ALA A 214 6.77 5.79 22.93
CA ALA A 214 6.74 5.22 21.59
C ALA A 214 5.38 5.55 20.95
N ILE A 215 5.38 6.58 20.11
CA ILE A 215 4.17 7.22 19.58
C ILE A 215 3.88 6.67 18.19
N PRO A 216 2.79 5.91 18.01
CA PRO A 216 2.38 5.46 16.68
C PRO A 216 1.89 6.65 15.86
N VAL A 217 2.43 6.79 14.65
CA VAL A 217 2.02 7.82 13.68
C VAL A 217 1.13 7.16 12.61
N PRO A 218 -0.04 7.72 12.26
CA PRO A 218 -0.78 7.23 11.12
C PRO A 218 0.08 7.30 9.84
N PRO A 219 0.23 6.20 9.07
CA PRO A 219 1.13 6.16 7.93
C PRO A 219 0.73 7.21 6.89
N PHE A 220 1.66 8.10 6.57
CA PHE A 220 1.50 9.14 5.57
C PHE A 220 2.09 8.66 4.26
N THR A 221 1.25 8.17 3.34
CA THR A 221 1.72 7.57 2.07
C THR A 221 1.16 8.29 0.85
N LYS A 222 1.93 8.27 -0.25
CA LYS A 222 1.50 8.70 -1.57
C LYS A 222 1.93 7.65 -2.59
N PRO A 223 1.00 7.04 -3.35
CA PRO A 223 1.38 6.11 -4.41
C PRO A 223 2.07 6.87 -5.54
N LEU A 224 2.91 6.15 -6.29
CA LEU A 224 3.44 6.68 -7.54
C LEU A 224 2.34 6.72 -8.61
N PRO A 225 2.51 7.52 -9.67
CA PRO A 225 1.72 7.36 -10.89
C PRO A 225 1.80 5.91 -11.38
N LYS A 226 0.66 5.33 -11.75
CA LYS A 226 0.53 3.91 -12.09
C LYS A 226 1.55 3.47 -13.14
N GLU A 227 1.72 4.24 -14.20
CA GLU A 227 2.62 3.93 -15.31
C GLU A 227 4.07 3.87 -14.84
N GLN A 228 4.48 4.85 -14.03
CA GLN A 228 5.83 4.92 -13.45
C GLN A 228 6.06 3.79 -12.44
N GLU A 229 5.06 3.45 -11.62
CA GLU A 229 5.14 2.35 -10.66
C GLU A 229 5.35 1.00 -11.37
N LEU A 230 4.60 0.75 -12.44
CA LEU A 230 4.73 -0.46 -13.25
C LEU A 230 6.09 -0.55 -13.93
N GLU A 231 6.59 0.56 -14.48
CA GLU A 231 7.93 0.62 -15.10
C GLU A 231 9.03 0.27 -14.08
N LEU A 232 8.98 0.87 -12.89
CA LEU A 232 9.94 0.57 -11.82
C LEU A 232 9.87 -0.88 -11.35
N VAL A 233 8.67 -1.47 -11.26
CA VAL A 233 8.51 -2.88 -10.90
C VAL A 233 9.07 -3.80 -11.99
N MET A 234 8.81 -3.52 -13.27
CA MET A 234 9.38 -4.30 -14.38
C MET A 234 10.90 -4.25 -14.34
N GLU A 235 11.47 -3.07 -14.13
CA GLU A 235 12.91 -2.89 -14.04
C GLU A 235 13.50 -3.58 -12.80
N MET A 236 12.82 -3.49 -11.65
CA MET A 236 13.22 -4.17 -10.42
C MET A 236 13.29 -5.69 -10.62
N VAL A 237 12.27 -6.29 -11.23
CA VAL A 237 12.24 -7.74 -11.50
C VAL A 237 13.30 -8.14 -12.51
N ARG A 238 13.52 -7.33 -13.55
CA ARG A 238 14.59 -7.55 -14.53
C ARG A 238 15.99 -7.53 -13.87
N LYS A 239 16.27 -6.53 -13.03
CA LYS A 239 17.52 -6.44 -12.25
C LYS A 239 17.69 -7.64 -11.33
N ASN A 240 16.60 -8.06 -10.68
CA ASN A 240 16.61 -9.22 -9.81
C ASN A 240 17.01 -10.48 -10.59
N ASN A 241 16.33 -10.76 -11.71
CA ASN A 241 16.60 -11.95 -12.54
C ASN A 241 18.03 -11.97 -13.08
N ASN A 242 18.62 -10.81 -13.38
CA ASN A 242 20.01 -10.70 -13.83
C ASN A 242 21.06 -10.95 -12.72
N ARG A 243 20.69 -10.82 -11.44
CA ARG A 243 21.58 -11.03 -10.29
C ARG A 243 21.58 -12.48 -9.79
N VAL A 244 20.56 -13.25 -10.17
CA VAL A 244 20.34 -14.61 -9.70
C VAL A 244 21.15 -15.58 -10.54
N ILE A 245 22.00 -16.37 -9.89
CA ILE A 245 22.76 -17.46 -10.52
C ILE A 245 21.90 -18.76 -10.57
N ASN A 246 20.92 -18.91 -9.66
CA ASN A 246 20.05 -20.09 -9.54
C ASN A 246 18.61 -19.81 -9.99
N SER A 247 18.13 -20.47 -11.04
CA SER A 247 16.81 -20.23 -11.66
C SER A 247 15.59 -20.27 -10.71
N SER A 248 15.68 -20.89 -9.52
CA SER A 248 14.56 -21.04 -8.58
C SER A 248 14.07 -19.73 -7.94
N GLN A 249 14.84 -18.65 -8.00
CA GLN A 249 14.42 -17.32 -7.54
C GLN A 249 13.94 -16.39 -8.67
N ASN A 250 14.06 -16.83 -9.92
CA ASN A 250 13.60 -16.06 -11.07
C ASN A 250 12.09 -16.20 -11.24
N PHE A 251 11.46 -15.11 -11.61
CA PHE A 251 10.07 -15.10 -12.04
C PHE A 251 9.88 -14.01 -13.09
N ASP A 252 8.92 -14.22 -13.98
CA ASP A 252 8.53 -13.20 -14.95
C ASP A 252 7.20 -12.58 -14.54
N LEU A 253 6.80 -11.52 -15.24
CA LEU A 253 5.59 -10.76 -14.99
C LEU A 253 4.60 -10.97 -16.12
N ALA A 254 3.36 -11.34 -15.77
CA ALA A 254 2.27 -11.42 -16.74
C ALA A 254 1.01 -10.74 -16.19
N TRP A 255 0.22 -10.16 -17.10
CA TRP A 255 -1.08 -9.63 -16.74
C TRP A 255 -2.08 -10.78 -16.54
N THR A 256 -2.86 -10.72 -15.47
CA THR A 256 -4.04 -11.57 -15.33
C THR A 256 -5.02 -11.32 -16.48
N PRO A 257 -5.89 -12.29 -16.81
CA PRO A 257 -6.93 -12.11 -17.81
C PRO A 257 -7.70 -10.80 -17.60
N LYS A 258 -7.85 -10.06 -18.69
CA LYS A 258 -8.50 -8.77 -18.69
C LYS A 258 -9.98 -8.93 -18.36
N GLN A 259 -10.46 -8.17 -17.39
CA GLN A 259 -11.87 -8.20 -16.98
C GLN A 259 -12.56 -6.93 -17.44
N THR A 260 -13.52 -7.07 -18.36
CA THR A 260 -14.30 -5.96 -18.89
C THR A 260 -15.69 -5.96 -18.26
N GLY A 261 -16.04 -4.87 -17.57
CA GLY A 261 -17.42 -4.65 -17.20
C GLY A 261 -17.68 -3.51 -16.23
N PHE A 262 -18.74 -3.62 -15.43
CA PHE A 262 -19.12 -2.60 -14.46
C PHE A 262 -18.43 -2.84 -13.13
N ILE A 263 -17.31 -2.15 -12.94
CA ILE A 263 -16.45 -2.23 -11.77
C ILE A 263 -17.11 -1.50 -10.61
N LEU A 264 -17.24 -2.15 -9.46
CA LEU A 264 -17.80 -1.54 -8.26
C LEU A 264 -16.87 -0.45 -7.74
N THR A 265 -17.47 0.63 -7.24
CA THR A 265 -16.74 1.59 -6.40
C THR A 265 -16.38 0.97 -5.05
N VAL A 266 -15.30 1.45 -4.40
CA VAL A 266 -14.88 0.98 -3.06
C VAL A 266 -16.02 1.09 -2.04
N ALA A 267 -16.81 2.16 -2.09
CA ALA A 267 -17.98 2.34 -1.23
C ALA A 267 -19.03 1.25 -1.45
N SER A 268 -19.30 0.90 -2.72
CA SER A 268 -20.29 -0.14 -3.06
C SER A 268 -19.81 -1.53 -2.69
N HIS A 269 -18.53 -1.83 -2.89
CA HIS A 269 -17.92 -3.06 -2.39
C HIS A 269 -18.15 -3.18 -0.88
N ARG A 270 -17.82 -2.13 -0.10
CA ARG A 270 -17.99 -2.13 1.37
C ARG A 270 -19.43 -2.39 1.79
N LEU A 271 -20.41 -1.79 1.10
CA LEU A 271 -21.84 -2.04 1.37
C LEU A 271 -22.20 -3.52 1.20
N LEU A 272 -21.80 -4.15 0.09
CA LEU A 272 -22.06 -5.56 -0.14
C LEU A 272 -21.37 -6.47 0.89
N SER A 273 -20.14 -6.13 1.28
CA SER A 273 -19.43 -6.84 2.35
C SER A 273 -20.17 -6.77 3.69
N ILE A 274 -20.76 -5.62 4.03
CA ILE A 274 -21.58 -5.47 5.24
C ILE A 274 -22.84 -6.35 5.18
N GLU A 275 -23.54 -6.38 4.06
CA GLU A 275 -24.76 -7.18 3.90
C GLU A 275 -24.49 -8.69 3.97
N ALA A 276 -23.40 -9.15 3.34
CA ALA A 276 -22.94 -10.52 3.51
C ALA A 276 -22.71 -10.83 5.00
N MET A 277 -21.98 -9.97 5.71
CA MET A 277 -21.69 -10.15 7.14
C MET A 277 -22.96 -10.15 8.02
N LYS A 278 -23.97 -9.33 7.72
CA LYS A 278 -25.26 -9.34 8.41
C LYS A 278 -25.95 -10.70 8.26
N LEU A 279 -26.00 -11.24 7.06
CA LEU A 279 -26.60 -12.54 6.80
C LEU A 279 -25.87 -13.67 7.53
N PHE A 280 -24.53 -13.62 7.56
CA PHE A 280 -23.73 -14.58 8.33
C PHE A 280 -23.99 -14.50 9.83
N ARG A 281 -24.17 -13.31 10.40
CA ARG A 281 -24.55 -13.12 11.81
C ARG A 281 -25.93 -13.71 12.11
N LYS A 282 -26.94 -13.46 11.26
CA LYS A 282 -28.29 -14.02 11.41
C LYS A 282 -28.28 -15.56 11.40
N ARG A 283 -27.49 -16.18 10.51
CA ARG A 283 -27.39 -17.65 10.43
C ARG A 283 -26.72 -18.27 11.67
N ARG A 284 -25.74 -17.59 12.28
CA ARG A 284 -25.13 -18.05 13.55
C ARG A 284 -26.11 -18.03 14.72
N GLY A 285 -26.94 -16.98 14.81
CA GLY A 285 -27.92 -16.85 15.90
C GLY A 285 -29.06 -17.89 15.88
N ARG A 286 -29.39 -18.46 14.71
CA ARG A 286 -30.47 -19.47 14.58
C ARG A 286 -30.04 -20.91 14.84
N ASN A 287 -28.73 -21.23 14.74
CA ASN A 287 -28.22 -22.61 14.79
C ASN A 287 -27.17 -22.83 15.90
N HIS A 288 -27.47 -22.36 17.13
CA HIS A 288 -26.53 -22.51 18.25
C HIS A 288 -26.26 -23.97 18.67
N LYS A 289 -27.17 -24.91 18.35
CA LYS A 289 -27.05 -26.32 18.81
C LYS A 289 -26.22 -27.25 17.90
N ASN A 290 -25.97 -26.89 16.63
CA ASN A 290 -25.28 -27.79 15.67
C ASN A 290 -23.96 -27.24 15.09
N PHE A 291 -23.53 -26.03 15.52
CA PHE A 291 -22.34 -25.35 14.96
C PHE A 291 -21.27 -25.03 16.01
N ALA A 292 -21.29 -25.72 17.16
CA ALA A 292 -20.22 -25.65 18.14
C ALA A 292 -18.96 -26.35 17.57
N GLY A 293 -18.02 -25.57 17.01
CA GLY A 293 -16.64 -26.04 16.80
C GLY A 293 -15.92 -25.61 15.53
N ARG A 294 -16.55 -24.99 14.51
CA ARG A 294 -15.82 -24.48 13.33
C ARG A 294 -16.09 -23.00 13.09
N ALA A 295 -15.03 -22.20 13.18
CA ALA A 295 -15.04 -20.79 12.85
C ALA A 295 -15.43 -20.59 11.37
N PHE A 296 -16.71 -20.32 11.14
CA PHE A 296 -17.29 -20.06 9.84
C PHE A 296 -16.83 -18.70 9.31
N LYS A 297 -15.72 -18.66 8.56
CA LYS A 297 -15.19 -17.42 7.96
C LYS A 297 -15.56 -17.38 6.47
N PRO A 298 -16.55 -16.56 6.06
CA PRO A 298 -16.85 -16.40 4.65
C PRO A 298 -15.67 -15.73 3.95
N LYS A 299 -15.38 -16.16 2.72
CA LYS A 299 -14.37 -15.51 1.90
C LYS A 299 -15.11 -14.53 0.99
N LEU A 300 -15.02 -13.26 1.33
CA LEU A 300 -15.47 -12.20 0.46
C LEU A 300 -14.42 -12.01 -0.64
N TYR A 301 -14.87 -11.72 -1.86
CA TYR A 301 -13.96 -11.40 -2.95
C TYR A 301 -13.18 -10.12 -2.65
N GLU A 302 -11.95 -10.05 -3.16
CA GLU A 302 -11.14 -8.85 -3.05
C GLU A 302 -11.66 -7.74 -3.97
N TYR A 303 -11.29 -6.49 -3.66
CA TYR A 303 -11.57 -5.37 -4.57
C TYR A 303 -10.61 -5.41 -5.78
N PRO A 304 -11.10 -5.12 -7.01
CA PRO A 304 -12.48 -4.78 -7.34
C PRO A 304 -13.39 -5.99 -7.55
N MET A 305 -14.65 -5.85 -7.13
CA MET A 305 -15.75 -6.66 -7.65
C MET A 305 -16.34 -5.98 -8.89
N TYR A 306 -17.00 -6.71 -9.78
CA TYR A 306 -17.58 -6.19 -11.02
C TYR A 306 -18.76 -7.02 -11.53
N ILE A 307 -19.56 -6.44 -12.42
CA ILE A 307 -20.55 -7.16 -13.22
C ILE A 307 -19.92 -7.38 -14.61
N PRO A 308 -19.73 -8.63 -15.06
CA PRO A 308 -19.03 -8.97 -16.29
C PRO A 308 -19.84 -8.60 -17.52
N CYS A 309 -19.15 -8.14 -18.56
CA CYS A 309 -19.75 -7.80 -19.86
C CYS A 309 -19.17 -8.63 -21.02
N ALA A 310 -18.11 -9.39 -20.74
CA ALA A 310 -17.51 -10.39 -21.60
C ALA A 310 -16.92 -11.49 -20.71
N GLU A 311 -16.61 -12.64 -21.30
CA GLU A 311 -15.81 -13.65 -20.62
C GLU A 311 -14.41 -13.09 -20.28
N PRO A 312 -13.80 -13.51 -19.16
CA PRO A 312 -12.42 -13.20 -18.81
C PRO A 312 -11.46 -13.34 -20.00
N GLY A 313 -10.57 -12.36 -20.18
CA GLY A 313 -9.61 -12.36 -21.29
C GLY A 313 -10.19 -11.88 -22.62
N ASN A 314 -11.52 -11.92 -22.81
CA ASN A 314 -12.17 -11.45 -24.02
C ASN A 314 -12.45 -9.94 -23.97
N THR A 315 -12.55 -9.35 -25.17
CA THR A 315 -12.90 -7.94 -25.34
C THR A 315 -14.25 -7.81 -26.03
N ILE A 316 -14.96 -6.73 -25.70
CA ILE A 316 -16.19 -6.34 -26.39
C ILE A 316 -15.78 -5.58 -27.65
N PRO A 317 -16.50 -5.70 -28.78
CA PRO A 317 -16.21 -4.93 -29.98
C PRO A 317 -16.05 -3.44 -29.69
N VAL A 318 -15.11 -2.79 -30.41
CA VAL A 318 -14.74 -1.38 -30.19
C VAL A 318 -15.94 -0.45 -30.23
N LEU A 319 -16.76 -0.54 -31.29
CA LEU A 319 -17.96 0.30 -31.44
C LEU A 319 -18.92 0.11 -30.27
N GLU A 320 -19.00 -1.11 -29.77
CA GLU A 320 -19.91 -1.46 -28.71
C GLU A 320 -19.41 -0.97 -27.34
N THR A 321 -18.11 -1.02 -27.12
CA THR A 321 -17.45 -0.34 -25.99
C THR A 321 -17.74 1.16 -26.00
N VAL A 322 -17.64 1.81 -27.16
CA VAL A 322 -17.93 3.25 -27.30
C VAL A 322 -19.40 3.54 -27.00
N LYS A 323 -20.35 2.76 -27.54
CA LYS A 323 -21.77 2.94 -27.23
C LYS A 323 -22.09 2.74 -25.75
N ILE A 324 -21.52 1.73 -25.09
CA ILE A 324 -21.70 1.51 -23.64
C ILE A 324 -21.15 2.72 -22.87
N TRP A 325 -19.94 3.15 -23.21
CA TRP A 325 -19.27 4.25 -22.52
C TRP A 325 -19.99 5.59 -22.73
N SER A 326 -20.46 5.86 -23.95
CA SER A 326 -21.15 7.09 -24.34
C SER A 326 -22.66 7.08 -24.02
N ASN A 327 -23.19 5.94 -23.56
CA ASN A 327 -24.62 5.71 -23.39
C ASN A 327 -25.41 5.85 -24.70
N ASN A 328 -24.87 5.31 -25.79
CA ASN A 328 -25.41 5.36 -27.16
C ASN A 328 -25.60 6.77 -27.69
N ASP A 329 -24.73 7.69 -27.29
CA ASP A 329 -24.63 9.00 -27.91
C ASP A 329 -24.07 8.81 -29.32
N THR A 330 -24.95 8.83 -30.32
CA THR A 330 -24.59 8.58 -31.73
C THR A 330 -23.57 9.58 -32.24
N SER A 331 -23.50 10.80 -31.66
CA SER A 331 -22.51 11.80 -32.04
C SER A 331 -21.06 11.35 -31.79
N THR A 332 -20.85 10.36 -30.91
CA THR A 332 -19.53 9.76 -30.65
C THR A 332 -19.08 8.77 -31.72
N LEU A 333 -19.99 8.40 -32.63
CA LEU A 333 -19.76 7.45 -33.73
C LEU A 333 -19.62 8.14 -35.10
N ASP A 334 -19.80 9.46 -35.18
CA ASP A 334 -19.81 10.22 -36.44
C ASP A 334 -18.47 10.18 -37.20
N SER A 335 -17.35 9.97 -36.50
CA SER A 335 -16.01 9.91 -37.10
C SER A 335 -15.07 9.00 -36.32
N GLU A 336 -14.05 8.50 -37.01
CA GLU A 336 -13.02 7.65 -36.42
C GLU A 336 -12.28 8.37 -35.27
N GLU A 337 -11.99 9.66 -35.41
CA GLU A 337 -11.35 10.46 -34.37
C GLU A 337 -12.17 10.50 -33.06
N LYS A 338 -13.50 10.63 -33.17
CA LYS A 338 -14.39 10.64 -31.99
C LYS A 338 -14.44 9.26 -31.33
N VAL A 339 -14.47 8.18 -32.12
CA VAL A 339 -14.40 6.80 -31.63
C VAL A 339 -13.08 6.58 -30.87
N GLN A 340 -11.95 6.96 -31.46
CA GLN A 340 -10.63 6.83 -30.82
C GLN A 340 -10.52 7.69 -29.55
N SER A 341 -11.08 8.90 -29.55
CA SER A 341 -11.14 9.77 -28.38
C SER A 341 -11.96 9.13 -27.23
N ALA A 342 -13.10 8.52 -27.54
CA ALA A 342 -13.91 7.80 -26.56
C ALA A 342 -13.17 6.57 -25.99
N LEU A 343 -12.52 5.78 -26.84
CA LEU A 343 -11.71 4.63 -26.42
C LEU A 343 -10.54 5.04 -25.53
N LYS A 344 -9.84 6.13 -25.88
CA LYS A 344 -8.74 6.66 -25.06
C LYS A 344 -9.24 7.03 -23.67
N LYS A 345 -10.38 7.71 -23.57
CA LYS A 345 -11.00 8.05 -22.28
C LYS A 345 -11.44 6.83 -21.49
N PHE A 346 -11.96 5.80 -22.15
CA PHE A 346 -12.31 4.52 -21.54
C PHE A 346 -11.08 3.80 -20.97
N HIS A 347 -9.99 3.67 -21.73
CA HIS A 347 -8.75 3.05 -21.26
C HIS A 347 -8.08 3.83 -20.12
N GLN A 348 -8.20 5.16 -20.13
CA GLN A 348 -7.75 6.03 -19.04
C GLN A 348 -8.65 5.98 -17.80
N GLN A 349 -9.75 5.21 -17.83
CA GLN A 349 -10.75 5.12 -16.76
C GLN A 349 -11.22 6.50 -16.26
N GLN A 350 -11.31 7.49 -17.16
CA GLN A 350 -11.64 8.86 -16.75
C GLN A 350 -13.04 8.89 -16.09
N PRO A 351 -13.16 9.43 -14.87
CA PRO A 351 -14.44 9.53 -14.20
C PRO A 351 -15.34 10.55 -14.91
N GLY A 352 -16.58 10.15 -15.19
CA GLY A 352 -17.62 11.05 -15.70
C GLY A 352 -18.11 10.72 -17.11
N LYS A 353 -18.90 9.65 -17.24
CA LYS A 353 -20.03 9.47 -18.18
C LYS A 353 -20.65 8.07 -18.08
N CYS A 354 -19.88 7.06 -17.68
CA CYS A 354 -20.35 5.69 -17.57
C CYS A 354 -20.40 5.16 -16.12
N MET A 355 -20.81 6.01 -15.18
CA MET A 355 -21.26 5.53 -13.87
C MET A 355 -22.69 4.99 -14.02
N VAL A 356 -22.94 3.80 -13.48
CA VAL A 356 -24.24 3.13 -13.53
C VAL A 356 -24.63 2.71 -12.11
N ARG A 357 -25.92 2.84 -11.81
CA ARG A 357 -26.50 2.39 -10.55
C ARG A 357 -27.16 1.05 -10.75
N PHE A 358 -26.93 0.16 -9.80
CA PHE A 358 -27.63 -1.11 -9.71
C PHE A 358 -28.25 -1.25 -8.33
N GLN A 359 -29.34 -2.00 -8.25
CA GLN A 359 -29.94 -2.45 -7.01
C GLN A 359 -29.58 -3.92 -6.81
N VAL A 360 -28.86 -4.24 -5.74
CA VAL A 360 -28.62 -5.63 -5.37
C VAL A 360 -29.81 -6.13 -4.56
N THR A 361 -30.45 -7.18 -5.07
CA THR A 361 -31.75 -7.67 -4.61
C THR A 361 -31.65 -9.02 -3.91
N ASP A 362 -30.71 -9.85 -4.35
CA ASP A 362 -30.50 -11.19 -3.81
C ASP A 362 -29.04 -11.45 -3.50
N ILE A 363 -28.81 -12.35 -2.55
CA ILE A 363 -27.51 -12.88 -2.19
C ILE A 363 -27.55 -14.40 -2.25
N ALA A 364 -26.50 -15.00 -2.79
CA ALA A 364 -26.31 -16.43 -2.77
C ALA A 364 -24.98 -16.78 -2.09
N ILE A 365 -24.99 -17.92 -1.40
CA ILE A 365 -23.82 -18.43 -0.69
C ILE A 365 -23.63 -19.87 -1.13
N ILE A 366 -22.50 -20.14 -1.78
CA ILE A 366 -22.22 -21.43 -2.40
C ILE A 366 -20.95 -22.02 -1.79
N PRO A 367 -20.92 -23.31 -1.45
CA PRO A 367 -19.66 -23.99 -1.16
C PRO A 367 -18.74 -23.97 -2.39
N SER A 368 -17.50 -23.50 -2.23
CA SER A 368 -16.57 -23.44 -3.36
C SER A 368 -16.32 -24.84 -3.97
N PRO A 369 -16.41 -24.99 -5.31
CA PRO A 369 -16.22 -26.28 -5.98
C PRO A 369 -14.77 -26.81 -5.91
N HIS A 370 -13.74 -25.98 -5.71
CA HIS A 370 -12.32 -26.39 -5.78
C HIS A 370 -11.56 -26.33 -4.43
N TYR A 371 -11.02 -27.49 -3.99
CA TYR A 371 -10.18 -27.77 -2.77
C TYR A 371 -10.77 -28.23 -1.40
N ASN A 372 -10.97 -29.54 -1.14
CA ASN A 372 -11.05 -30.30 0.14
C ASN A 372 -11.68 -29.74 1.46
N LYS A 373 -12.41 -30.60 2.20
CA LYS A 373 -13.22 -30.55 3.48
C LYS A 373 -13.16 -29.37 4.51
N LYS A 374 -12.40 -28.29 4.30
CA LYS A 374 -12.29 -27.05 5.10
C LYS A 374 -12.56 -25.76 4.27
N LYS A 375 -13.40 -25.83 3.23
CA LYS A 375 -13.54 -24.74 2.23
C LYS A 375 -14.29 -23.50 2.72
N PRO A 376 -13.88 -22.31 2.24
CA PRO A 376 -14.65 -21.09 2.41
C PRO A 376 -15.93 -21.14 1.56
N LEU A 377 -16.92 -20.38 2.01
CA LEU A 377 -18.12 -20.10 1.23
C LEU A 377 -17.87 -18.89 0.34
N GLU A 378 -18.30 -19.00 -0.91
CA GLU A 378 -18.32 -17.91 -1.88
C GLU A 378 -19.65 -17.18 -1.78
N VAL A 379 -19.60 -15.86 -1.99
CA VAL A 379 -20.75 -14.97 -1.88
C VAL A 379 -20.98 -14.32 -3.23
N TYR A 380 -22.18 -14.51 -3.78
CA TYR A 380 -22.62 -13.91 -5.03
C TYR A 380 -23.76 -12.94 -4.75
N PHE A 381 -23.84 -11.89 -5.54
CA PHE A 381 -24.94 -10.91 -5.45
C PHE A 381 -25.63 -10.79 -6.80
N LYS A 382 -26.97 -10.81 -6.77
CA LYS A 382 -27.77 -10.49 -7.94
C LYS A 382 -28.04 -8.99 -7.94
N ALA A 383 -27.56 -8.33 -8.98
CA ALA A 383 -27.80 -6.92 -9.24
C ALA A 383 -28.95 -6.77 -10.24
N THR A 384 -29.62 -5.63 -10.20
CA THR A 384 -30.60 -5.22 -11.19
C THR A 384 -30.28 -3.78 -11.60
N PRO A 385 -30.07 -3.50 -12.89
CA PRO A 385 -29.73 -2.16 -13.36
C PRO A 385 -30.90 -1.18 -13.24
N GLU A 386 -30.59 0.11 -13.17
CA GLU A 386 -31.58 1.19 -13.32
C GLU A 386 -31.98 1.37 -14.80
N PRO A 387 -33.28 1.33 -15.19
CA PRO A 387 -33.80 1.18 -16.58
C PRO A 387 -33.35 2.16 -17.70
N SER A 388 -32.47 3.12 -17.44
CA SER A 388 -32.31 4.32 -18.26
C SER A 388 -31.01 4.42 -19.08
N ARG A 389 -30.28 3.32 -19.29
CA ARG A 389 -28.96 3.34 -19.96
C ARG A 389 -28.89 2.36 -21.14
N TYR A 390 -28.11 2.63 -22.19
CA TYR A 390 -27.85 1.68 -23.28
C TYR A 390 -27.27 0.33 -22.80
N THR A 391 -26.78 0.31 -21.57
CA THR A 391 -26.17 -0.80 -20.85
C THR A 391 -27.14 -1.95 -20.53
N PHE A 392 -28.01 -2.37 -21.46
CA PHE A 392 -28.92 -3.51 -21.28
C PHE A 392 -28.71 -4.69 -22.23
N SER A 393 -28.06 -4.51 -23.38
CA SER A 393 -28.16 -5.50 -24.47
C SER A 393 -27.10 -6.62 -24.48
N LEU A 394 -26.08 -6.61 -23.60
CA LEU A 394 -24.85 -7.40 -23.81
C LEU A 394 -24.30 -8.19 -22.62
N PHE A 395 -25.03 -8.25 -21.50
CA PHE A 395 -24.50 -8.89 -20.28
C PHE A 395 -24.94 -10.34 -20.22
N PRO A 396 -24.04 -11.26 -19.83
CA PRO A 396 -24.42 -12.65 -19.63
C PRO A 396 -25.49 -12.78 -18.54
N GLU A 397 -25.27 -12.11 -17.39
CA GLU A 397 -26.20 -11.96 -16.25
C GLU A 397 -25.81 -10.75 -15.39
N PHE A 398 -26.73 -10.22 -14.58
CA PHE A 398 -26.44 -9.17 -13.60
C PHE A 398 -25.97 -9.76 -12.27
N ILE A 399 -24.87 -10.51 -12.29
CA ILE A 399 -24.25 -11.06 -11.09
C ILE A 399 -22.99 -10.27 -10.78
N VAL A 400 -22.88 -9.78 -9.54
CA VAL A 400 -21.65 -9.20 -9.03
C VAL A 400 -20.70 -10.34 -8.70
N MET A 401 -19.53 -10.28 -9.32
CA MET A 401 -18.44 -11.23 -9.12
C MET A 401 -17.22 -10.50 -8.58
N GLY A 402 -16.30 -11.24 -7.99
CA GLY A 402 -14.94 -10.79 -7.78
C GLY A 402 -13.98 -11.95 -7.96
N HIS A 403 -12.71 -11.73 -7.69
CA HIS A 403 -11.68 -12.76 -7.88
C HIS A 403 -10.98 -13.02 -6.56
N SER A 404 -10.43 -14.22 -6.45
CA SER A 404 -9.66 -14.66 -5.30
C SER A 404 -8.26 -15.07 -5.78
N TYR A 405 -7.31 -14.16 -5.72
CA TYR A 405 -5.91 -14.41 -6.10
C TYR A 405 -5.11 -15.15 -5.01
N ASN A 406 -5.71 -16.20 -4.42
CA ASN A 406 -5.14 -16.91 -3.29
C ASN A 406 -4.53 -18.24 -3.77
N ASN A 407 -3.20 -18.20 -4.00
CA ASN A 407 -2.23 -19.28 -4.17
C ASN A 407 -1.89 -19.72 -5.61
N ASN A 408 -0.64 -19.40 -5.99
CA ASN A 408 0.24 -20.03 -6.97
C ASN A 408 -0.13 -20.02 -8.45
N ALA A 409 -1.32 -19.57 -8.83
CA ALA A 409 -1.69 -19.43 -10.23
C ALA A 409 -2.54 -18.18 -10.43
N ILE A 410 -2.34 -17.53 -11.57
CA ILE A 410 -3.40 -16.75 -12.22
C ILE A 410 -4.64 -17.65 -12.22
N GLU A 411 -5.76 -17.21 -11.61
CA GLU A 411 -6.99 -18.03 -11.58
C GLU A 411 -7.26 -18.56 -12.99
N ASP A 412 -7.49 -19.86 -13.09
CA ASP A 412 -7.74 -20.53 -14.36
C ASP A 412 -8.92 -19.86 -15.06
N LEU A 413 -8.70 -19.41 -16.30
CA LEU A 413 -9.71 -18.81 -17.16
C LEU A 413 -10.94 -19.71 -17.27
N ASP A 414 -10.73 -21.03 -17.32
CA ASP A 414 -11.79 -22.02 -17.39
C ASP A 414 -12.56 -22.08 -16.07
N GLU A 415 -11.89 -21.95 -14.91
CA GLU A 415 -12.57 -21.92 -13.60
C GLU A 415 -13.44 -20.66 -13.45
N VAL A 416 -12.93 -19.50 -13.87
CA VAL A 416 -13.71 -18.25 -13.83
C VAL A 416 -14.87 -18.30 -14.83
N THR A 417 -14.64 -18.86 -16.02
CA THR A 417 -15.66 -19.03 -17.06
C THR A 417 -16.72 -20.06 -16.67
N ASP A 418 -16.35 -21.13 -15.97
CA ASP A 418 -17.29 -22.10 -15.42
C ASP A 418 -18.13 -21.49 -14.30
N ARG A 419 -17.57 -20.62 -13.44
CA ARG A 419 -18.37 -19.86 -12.46
C ARG A 419 -19.42 -18.98 -13.16
N LEU A 420 -19.04 -18.35 -14.27
CA LEU A 420 -19.91 -17.52 -15.11
C LEU A 420 -21.02 -18.32 -15.81
N ARG A 421 -20.72 -19.55 -16.25
CA ARG A 421 -21.66 -20.38 -17.02
C ARG A 421 -22.55 -21.27 -16.14
N ASN A 422 -22.02 -21.78 -15.01
CA ASN A 422 -22.74 -22.68 -14.10
C ASN A 422 -23.71 -21.96 -13.14
N SER A 423 -23.73 -20.62 -13.12
CA SER A 423 -24.68 -19.83 -12.32
C SER A 423 -26.16 -20.09 -12.66
N LYS A 424 -26.43 -20.67 -13.84
CA LYS A 424 -27.79 -20.85 -14.37
C LYS A 424 -28.58 -22.02 -13.79
N ARG A 425 -27.94 -23.00 -13.12
CA ARG A 425 -28.64 -24.26 -12.74
C ARG A 425 -28.57 -24.68 -11.27
N ALA A 426 -27.70 -24.09 -10.44
CA ALA A 426 -27.47 -24.57 -9.06
C ALA A 426 -27.45 -23.49 -7.96
N ILE A 427 -27.67 -22.21 -8.29
CA ILE A 427 -27.61 -21.13 -7.30
C ILE A 427 -28.97 -20.92 -6.61
N ARG A 428 -29.02 -21.14 -5.29
CA ARG A 428 -30.18 -20.77 -4.47
C ARG A 428 -30.03 -19.33 -3.97
N TRP A 429 -30.74 -18.42 -4.63
CA TRP A 429 -30.83 -17.02 -4.24
C TRP A 429 -31.64 -16.84 -2.95
N THR A 430 -31.16 -15.97 -2.07
CA THR A 430 -31.86 -15.51 -0.88
C THR A 430 -32.14 -14.01 -1.05
N PRO A 431 -33.40 -13.56 -1.03
CA PRO A 431 -33.70 -12.14 -1.08
C PRO A 431 -33.07 -11.40 0.09
N LEU A 432 -32.55 -10.20 -0.16
CA LEU A 432 -32.13 -9.29 0.89
C LEU A 432 -33.34 -8.61 1.53
N ASP A 433 -33.23 -8.21 2.80
CA ASP A 433 -34.31 -7.50 3.50
C ASP A 433 -34.65 -6.17 2.79
N ASN A 434 -33.63 -5.50 2.25
CA ASN A 434 -33.76 -4.28 1.47
C ASN A 434 -32.82 -4.35 0.28
N ALA A 435 -33.25 -3.79 -0.86
CA ALA A 435 -32.37 -3.61 -2.00
C ALA A 435 -31.20 -2.69 -1.64
N VAL A 436 -30.00 -3.05 -2.11
CA VAL A 436 -28.76 -2.30 -1.80
C VAL A 436 -28.32 -1.53 -3.05
N PRO A 437 -28.35 -0.19 -3.02
CA PRO A 437 -27.89 0.59 -4.15
C PRO A 437 -26.36 0.53 -4.25
N ILE A 438 -25.86 0.05 -5.37
CA ILE A 438 -24.44 0.05 -5.71
C ILE A 438 -24.17 0.99 -6.89
N LYS A 439 -23.02 1.65 -6.84
CA LYS A 439 -22.46 2.48 -7.91
C LYS A 439 -21.28 1.76 -8.54
N THR A 440 -21.35 1.64 -9.85
CA THR A 440 -20.29 1.04 -10.67
C THR A 440 -19.84 2.01 -11.74
N PHE A 441 -18.69 1.74 -12.34
CA PHE A 441 -18.25 2.42 -13.55
C PHE A 441 -17.87 1.38 -14.60
N PHE A 442 -18.20 1.64 -15.86
CA PHE A 442 -17.76 0.77 -16.95
C PHE A 442 -16.26 0.95 -17.18
N GLY A 443 -15.53 -0.15 -17.16
CA GLY A 443 -14.08 -0.13 -17.29
C GLY A 443 -13.52 -1.53 -17.50
N GLN A 444 -12.19 -1.56 -17.49
CA GLN A 444 -11.41 -2.78 -17.57
C GLN A 444 -10.41 -2.83 -16.43
N TYR A 445 -10.22 -4.00 -15.83
CA TYR A 445 -9.17 -4.20 -14.85
C TYR A 445 -8.41 -5.50 -15.10
N ALA A 446 -7.13 -5.48 -14.76
CA ALA A 446 -6.22 -6.61 -14.73
C ALA A 446 -5.15 -6.30 -13.67
N LYS A 447 -4.57 -7.34 -13.09
CA LYS A 447 -3.46 -7.24 -12.14
C LYS A 447 -2.22 -7.83 -12.78
N LEU A 448 -1.06 -7.31 -12.41
CA LEU A 448 0.22 -7.92 -12.73
C LEU A 448 0.45 -9.07 -11.74
N ALA A 449 0.90 -10.20 -12.25
CA ALA A 449 1.16 -11.41 -11.49
C ALA A 449 2.60 -11.87 -11.75
N SER A 450 3.19 -12.53 -10.76
CA SER A 450 4.39 -13.33 -10.98
C SER A 450 4.01 -14.64 -11.67
N VAL A 451 4.71 -14.99 -12.73
CA VAL A 451 4.64 -16.30 -13.39
C VAL A 451 6.00 -16.98 -13.31
N PRO A 452 6.06 -18.32 -13.40
CA PRO A 452 7.33 -19.02 -13.53
C PRO A 452 8.16 -18.39 -14.64
N TYR A 453 9.45 -18.16 -14.38
CA TYR A 453 10.36 -17.70 -15.42
C TYR A 453 10.36 -18.76 -16.53
N PRO A 454 10.21 -18.39 -17.81
CA PRO A 454 10.32 -19.35 -18.90
C PRO A 454 11.64 -20.09 -18.73
N ASN A 455 11.58 -21.42 -18.58
CA ASN A 455 12.81 -22.21 -18.57
C ASN A 455 13.54 -21.98 -19.90
N ASP A 456 14.87 -21.85 -19.81
CA ASP A 456 15.80 -22.13 -20.91
C ASP A 456 15.48 -23.46 -21.61
#